data_AF-A0A078ALW7-F1
#
_entry.id   AF-A0A078ALW7-F1
#
_cell.length_a   1.000
_cell.length_b   1.000
_cell.length_c   1.000
_cell.angle_alpha   90.00
_cell.angle_beta   90.00
_cell.angle_gamma   90.00
#
_symmetry.space_group_name_H-M   'P 1'
#
loop_
_entity.id
_entity.type
_entity.pdbx_description
1 polymer ?
#
loop_
_entity_poly.entity_id
_entity_poly.type
_entity_poly.pdbx_seq_one_letter_code
_entity_poly.pdbx_strand_id
1 'polypeptide(L)'
;MSGQQSIMKFFGSKNNTPAPLPKQSPIKGVIQYQQQNIELITESKKRGHSELESLSSTKAEIKTETKKRVNTVEKLKKNNIEEEKTQVSETTTKASNFSSIGEVKKAPEIVIIVKVLINQEQEIVGDCLSNYENFIGELGDWQTPLQSYLKGSGFKQLYKFVESEYKSQTIYPPKELIFNAFKHVSFEDLKVVIVGQDPYINLGEAMGLCFSIPKGVKVPPSLRNIYKALDNDKQVQFKFPNPIHGDLTNWPKQGVLLLNAILTVREGVSNSHQKKGWEQFTDNVINVINQKKEGVVFMLWGSKAQEKAKSVSASKHLILKYAHPSPLAGAGFPNCPHFSQANEYLTSKGKQPINWQV
;
A
#
# COMPACT_ATOMS: atom_id res chain seq x y z
N MET A 1 41.93 -42.14 -35.49
CA MET A 1 43.08 -41.71 -34.67
C MET A 1 42.59 -40.57 -33.80
N SER A 2 42.29 -40.77 -32.51
CA SER A 2 43.22 -40.93 -31.36
C SER A 2 43.93 -39.60 -30.99
N GLY A 3 43.79 -39.01 -29.80
CA GLY A 3 42.89 -39.30 -28.67
C GLY A 3 43.62 -39.59 -27.35
N GLN A 4 43.22 -38.87 -26.27
CA GLN A 4 43.71 -38.98 -24.87
C GLN A 4 45.18 -38.53 -24.67
N GLN A 5 45.70 -38.22 -23.47
CA GLN A 5 45.27 -38.35 -22.06
C GLN A 5 45.48 -36.99 -21.33
N SER A 6 44.82 -36.54 -20.24
CA SER A 6 44.07 -37.10 -19.08
C SER A 6 44.83 -37.05 -17.73
N ILE A 7 44.06 -37.02 -16.62
CA ILE A 7 44.42 -37.02 -15.16
C ILE A 7 44.79 -35.64 -14.55
N MET A 8 44.30 -35.18 -13.37
CA MET A 8 43.10 -35.50 -12.55
C MET A 8 42.69 -34.37 -11.54
N LYS A 9 41.39 -34.34 -11.19
CA LYS A 9 40.68 -34.02 -9.92
C LYS A 9 41.37 -33.26 -8.75
N PHE A 10 40.59 -32.38 -8.07
CA PHE A 10 39.96 -32.67 -6.76
C PHE A 10 38.72 -31.76 -6.48
N PHE A 11 38.02 -31.98 -5.35
CA PHE A 11 36.62 -31.55 -5.09
C PHE A 11 36.45 -30.20 -4.35
N GLY A 12 35.28 -29.55 -4.51
CA GLY A 12 34.83 -28.44 -3.67
C GLY A 12 33.44 -27.88 -4.03
N SER A 13 32.36 -28.47 -3.50
CA SER A 13 30.98 -27.99 -3.74
C SER A 13 30.60 -26.82 -2.81
N LYS A 14 29.97 -25.78 -3.37
CA LYS A 14 28.96 -24.94 -2.67
C LYS A 14 28.10 -24.14 -3.66
N ASN A 15 26.78 -24.33 -3.58
CA ASN A 15 25.82 -23.51 -4.32
C ASN A 15 25.68 -22.13 -3.65
N ASN A 16 25.79 -21.06 -4.43
CA ASN A 16 25.41 -19.70 -4.02
C ASN A 16 24.26 -19.19 -4.91
N THR A 17 23.06 -19.72 -4.69
CA THR A 17 21.83 -19.00 -5.07
C THR A 17 21.68 -17.78 -4.16
N PRO A 18 21.37 -16.57 -4.68
CA PRO A 18 21.12 -15.41 -3.84
C PRO A 18 19.87 -15.64 -2.97
N ALA A 19 19.94 -15.27 -1.70
CA ALA A 19 18.80 -15.39 -0.79
C ALA A 19 17.64 -14.48 -1.24
N PRO A 20 16.37 -14.93 -1.13
CA PRO A 20 15.23 -14.10 -1.48
C PRO A 20 15.14 -12.90 -0.51
N LEU A 21 14.89 -11.70 -1.07
CA LEU A 21 14.64 -10.51 -0.27
C LEU A 21 13.42 -10.72 0.64
N PRO A 22 13.46 -10.26 1.90
CA PRO A 22 12.34 -10.43 2.82
C PRO A 22 11.12 -9.66 2.32
N LYS A 23 9.99 -10.34 2.18
CA LYS A 23 8.70 -9.71 1.84
C LYS A 23 8.29 -8.77 2.98
N GLN A 24 8.52 -7.47 2.80
CA GLN A 24 8.15 -6.45 3.78
C GLN A 24 6.64 -6.46 4.01
N SER A 25 6.21 -6.34 5.26
CA SER A 25 4.79 -6.44 5.61
C SER A 25 4.05 -5.13 5.29
N PRO A 26 3.00 -5.14 4.43
CA PRO A 26 2.24 -3.94 4.09
C PRO A 26 1.39 -3.39 5.26
N ILE A 27 1.47 -3.99 6.45
CA ILE A 27 0.68 -3.63 7.63
C ILE A 27 1.16 -2.31 8.27
N LYS A 28 2.48 -2.01 8.29
CA LYS A 28 3.03 -0.81 8.94
C LYS A 28 2.40 0.49 8.41
N GLY A 29 2.37 0.67 7.07
CA GLY A 29 1.82 1.87 6.44
C GLY A 29 0.31 2.05 6.67
N VAL A 30 -0.46 0.96 6.75
CA VAL A 30 -1.90 1.02 7.06
C VAL A 30 -2.14 1.50 8.50
N ILE A 31 -1.32 1.07 9.47
CA ILE A 31 -1.41 1.52 10.87
C ILE A 31 -1.06 3.01 10.99
N GLN A 32 0.05 3.45 10.39
CA GLN A 32 0.49 4.84 10.41
C GLN A 32 -0.55 5.78 9.78
N TYR A 33 -1.14 5.37 8.66
CA TYR A 33 -2.22 6.09 7.98
C TYR A 33 -3.50 6.15 8.82
N GLN A 34 -3.87 5.07 9.53
CA GLN A 34 -5.00 5.08 10.46
C GLN A 34 -4.75 6.00 11.65
N GLN A 35 -3.51 6.07 12.16
CA GLN A 35 -3.12 6.99 13.24
C GLN A 35 -3.21 8.46 12.80
N GLN A 36 -2.62 8.80 11.64
CA GLN A 36 -2.72 10.16 11.06
C GLN A 36 -4.17 10.59 10.84
N ASN A 37 -5.04 9.70 10.34
CA ASN A 37 -6.47 10.00 10.21
C ASN A 37 -7.15 10.25 11.56
N ILE A 38 -6.80 9.52 12.62
CA ILE A 38 -7.35 9.74 13.97
C ILE A 38 -6.92 11.11 14.52
N GLU A 39 -5.67 11.52 14.33
CA GLU A 39 -5.18 12.82 14.75
C GLU A 39 -5.85 13.97 13.96
N LEU A 40 -5.91 13.87 12.63
CA LEU A 40 -6.53 14.89 11.78
C LEU A 40 -8.07 14.99 12.00
N ILE A 41 -8.75 13.88 12.30
CA ILE A 41 -10.17 13.89 12.72
C ILE A 41 -10.34 14.48 14.13
N THR A 42 -9.32 14.39 14.99
CA THR A 42 -9.32 15.04 16.31
C THR A 42 -9.08 16.54 16.20
N GLU A 43 -8.24 16.96 15.24
CA GLU A 43 -8.01 18.38 14.91
C GLU A 43 -9.23 19.03 14.23
N SER A 44 -9.89 18.36 13.29
CA SER A 44 -11.11 18.88 12.67
C SER A 44 -12.25 19.04 13.68
N LYS A 45 -12.33 18.15 14.69
CA LYS A 45 -13.26 18.30 15.83
C LYS A 45 -12.95 19.52 16.71
N LYS A 46 -11.69 19.96 16.83
CA LYS A 46 -11.36 21.26 17.47
C LYS A 46 -11.88 22.46 16.66
N ARG A 47 -12.20 22.29 15.36
CA ARG A 47 -12.74 23.33 14.47
C ARG A 47 -14.28 23.32 14.37
N GLY A 48 -14.96 22.59 15.26
CA GLY A 48 -16.37 22.80 15.60
C GLY A 48 -17.38 22.70 14.45
N HIS A 49 -17.75 21.48 14.05
CA HIS A 49 -18.97 21.20 13.30
C HIS A 49 -19.83 20.19 14.07
N SER A 50 -21.14 20.42 14.09
CA SER A 50 -22.08 19.81 15.05
C SER A 50 -22.99 18.75 14.41
N GLU A 51 -22.68 17.48 14.62
CA GLU A 51 -23.66 16.38 14.61
C GLU A 51 -23.39 15.48 15.81
N LEU A 52 -24.18 15.63 16.87
CA LEU A 52 -24.03 14.95 18.16
C LEU A 52 -25.38 14.47 18.66
N GLU A 53 -25.65 13.17 18.50
CA GLU A 53 -26.46 12.39 19.46
C GLU A 53 -26.37 10.87 19.17
N SER A 54 -26.40 10.48 17.90
CA SER A 54 -26.26 9.08 17.43
C SER A 54 -24.91 8.42 17.75
N LEU A 55 -23.87 9.21 18.05
CA LEU A 55 -22.51 8.74 18.37
C LEU A 55 -22.31 8.32 19.84
N SER A 56 -23.33 8.49 20.68
CA SER A 56 -23.23 8.24 22.13
C SER A 56 -23.06 6.76 22.49
N SER A 57 -23.85 5.87 21.87
CA SER A 57 -23.77 4.41 22.02
C SER A 57 -22.43 3.84 21.56
N THR A 58 -22.02 4.16 20.33
CA THR A 58 -20.76 3.69 19.74
C THR A 58 -19.54 4.13 20.56
N LYS A 59 -19.59 5.32 21.18
CA LYS A 59 -18.55 5.82 22.09
C LYS A 59 -18.46 5.01 23.39
N ALA A 60 -19.57 4.49 23.90
CA ALA A 60 -19.59 3.59 25.05
C ALA A 60 -19.07 2.19 24.71
N GLU A 61 -19.46 1.64 23.55
CA GLU A 61 -18.99 0.35 23.03
C GLU A 61 -17.48 0.35 22.81
N ILE A 62 -16.96 1.34 22.07
CA ILE A 62 -15.51 1.51 21.84
C ILE A 62 -14.75 1.60 23.18
N LYS A 63 -15.22 2.44 24.12
CA LYS A 63 -14.57 2.59 25.43
C LYS A 63 -14.56 1.29 26.25
N THR A 64 -15.60 0.46 26.10
CA THR A 64 -15.71 -0.85 26.76
C THR A 64 -14.76 -1.88 26.13
N GLU A 65 -14.67 -1.91 24.81
CA GLU A 65 -13.79 -2.81 24.07
C GLU A 65 -12.30 -2.43 24.23
N THR A 66 -11.96 -1.13 24.26
CA THR A 66 -10.62 -0.67 24.67
C THR A 66 -10.28 -1.14 26.08
N LYS A 67 -11.21 -1.02 27.04
CA LYS A 67 -10.97 -1.45 28.43
C LYS A 67 -10.79 -2.97 28.56
N LYS A 68 -11.54 -3.78 27.78
CA LYS A 68 -11.26 -5.23 27.66
C LYS A 68 -9.83 -5.50 27.17
N ARG A 69 -9.40 -4.83 26.09
CA ARG A 69 -8.08 -5.04 25.48
C ARG A 69 -6.93 -4.63 26.40
N VAL A 70 -7.06 -3.51 27.12
CA VAL A 70 -6.10 -3.09 28.16
C VAL A 70 -6.01 -4.15 29.26
N ASN A 71 -7.13 -4.64 29.78
CA ASN A 71 -7.13 -5.70 30.80
C ASN A 71 -6.50 -7.01 30.29
N THR A 72 -6.67 -7.36 29.01
CA THR A 72 -5.98 -8.52 28.40
C THR A 72 -4.47 -8.31 28.36
N VAL A 73 -4.00 -7.11 27.97
CA VAL A 73 -2.56 -6.78 27.95
C VAL A 73 -1.96 -6.77 29.36
N GLU A 74 -2.67 -6.26 30.37
CA GLU A 74 -2.22 -6.34 31.76
C GLU A 74 -2.19 -7.77 32.31
N LYS A 75 -3.12 -8.63 31.88
CA LYS A 75 -3.12 -10.06 32.24
C LYS A 75 -1.93 -10.79 31.60
N LEU A 76 -1.62 -10.51 30.33
CA LEU A 76 -0.41 -11.02 29.66
C LEU A 76 0.87 -10.54 30.36
N LYS A 77 0.95 -9.25 30.73
CA LYS A 77 2.07 -8.71 31.53
C LYS A 77 2.26 -9.44 32.87
N LYS A 78 1.16 -9.78 33.57
CA LYS A 78 1.26 -10.54 34.83
C LYS A 78 1.74 -11.97 34.64
N ASN A 79 1.25 -12.67 33.62
CA ASN A 79 1.70 -14.04 33.33
C ASN A 79 3.22 -14.10 33.07
N ASN A 80 3.76 -13.19 32.24
CA ASN A 80 5.20 -13.10 31.99
C ASN A 80 6.06 -12.80 33.25
N ILE A 81 5.48 -12.18 34.29
CA ILE A 81 6.17 -11.86 35.55
C ILE A 81 6.22 -13.06 36.52
N GLU A 82 5.44 -14.12 36.26
CA GLU A 82 5.46 -15.35 37.06
C GLU A 82 6.38 -16.43 36.47
N GLU A 83 6.62 -16.44 35.15
CA GLU A 83 7.56 -17.40 34.53
C GLU A 83 9.04 -17.08 34.84
N GLU A 84 9.45 -15.80 34.92
CA GLU A 84 10.84 -15.40 35.22
C GLU A 84 11.30 -15.67 36.67
N LYS A 85 10.42 -16.17 37.56
CA LYS A 85 10.79 -16.46 38.96
C LYS A 85 11.52 -17.79 39.20
N THR A 86 11.74 -18.60 38.16
CA THR A 86 12.21 -19.99 38.33
C THR A 86 13.59 -20.28 37.71
N GLN A 87 14.34 -19.25 37.27
CA GLN A 87 15.61 -19.51 36.56
C GLN A 87 16.74 -18.47 36.79
N VAL A 88 17.00 -18.12 38.06
CA VAL A 88 18.29 -17.49 38.46
C VAL A 88 18.84 -18.17 39.73
N SER A 89 19.78 -19.09 39.52
CA SER A 89 20.66 -19.65 40.55
C SER A 89 22.03 -19.89 39.93
N GLU A 90 23.10 -19.57 40.67
CA GLU A 90 24.51 -19.61 40.21
C GLU A 90 24.84 -18.49 39.16
N THR A 91 25.96 -17.75 39.21
CA THR A 91 27.18 -17.81 40.05
C THR A 91 27.66 -16.44 40.57
N THR A 92 27.84 -16.35 41.89
CA THR A 92 29.12 -16.10 42.62
C THR A 92 30.39 -15.75 41.77
N THR A 93 31.33 -14.85 42.13
CA THR A 93 31.61 -14.10 43.39
C THR A 93 32.67 -12.98 43.20
N LYS A 94 32.87 -12.14 44.25
CA LYS A 94 34.08 -11.35 44.63
C LYS A 94 34.36 -10.01 43.89
N ALA A 95 34.82 -8.94 44.56
CA ALA A 95 34.83 -8.61 46.00
C ALA A 95 35.18 -7.11 46.25
N SER A 96 34.88 -6.61 47.46
CA SER A 96 35.66 -5.66 48.30
C SER A 96 36.48 -4.51 47.66
N ASN A 97 36.41 -3.24 48.11
CA ASN A 97 35.74 -2.59 49.25
C ASN A 97 35.58 -1.09 48.97
N PHE A 98 34.48 -0.47 49.40
CA PHE A 98 34.54 0.77 50.20
C PHE A 98 33.19 1.03 50.88
N SER A 99 33.22 1.58 52.09
CA SER A 99 32.03 1.82 52.91
C SER A 99 31.82 3.31 53.20
N SER A 100 30.65 3.85 52.87
CA SER A 100 29.91 4.81 53.72
C SER A 100 28.59 5.26 53.08
N ILE A 101 27.73 5.84 53.91
CA ILE A 101 26.34 6.24 53.67
C ILE A 101 26.27 7.48 52.75
N GLY A 102 25.33 7.52 51.79
CA GLY A 102 24.93 8.77 51.13
C GLY A 102 24.28 8.62 49.75
N GLU A 103 22.99 8.98 49.66
CA GLU A 103 22.22 9.42 48.47
C GLU A 103 22.42 8.72 47.09
N VAL A 104 21.36 8.09 46.59
CA VAL A 104 21.33 7.44 45.27
C VAL A 104 21.28 8.47 44.12
N LYS A 105 22.45 8.89 43.65
CA LYS A 105 22.61 9.61 42.37
C LYS A 105 22.39 8.68 41.16
N LYS A 106 21.15 8.36 40.81
CA LYS A 106 20.79 7.71 39.52
C LYS A 106 20.21 8.67 38.49
N ALA A 107 21.03 9.64 38.09
CA ALA A 107 20.86 10.41 36.86
C ALA A 107 22.09 10.20 35.95
N PRO A 108 22.22 9.00 35.37
CA PRO A 108 22.24 8.99 33.89
C PRO A 108 21.38 7.90 33.24
N GLU A 109 21.18 6.74 33.89
CA GLU A 109 20.59 5.56 33.23
C GLU A 109 19.16 5.77 32.74
N ILE A 110 18.30 6.48 33.48
CA ILE A 110 16.93 6.77 33.02
C ILE A 110 16.95 7.69 31.79
N VAL A 111 17.90 8.64 31.70
CA VAL A 111 18.06 9.51 30.53
C VAL A 111 18.63 8.71 29.34
N ILE A 112 19.50 7.73 29.59
CA ILE A 112 20.01 6.82 28.57
C ILE A 112 18.88 5.89 28.08
N ILE A 113 18.11 5.27 28.96
CA ILE A 113 16.99 4.39 28.61
C ILE A 113 15.89 5.18 27.88
N VAL A 114 15.54 6.39 28.31
CA VAL A 114 14.59 7.25 27.59
C VAL A 114 15.13 7.65 26.22
N LYS A 115 16.43 7.98 26.08
CA LYS A 115 17.04 8.23 24.77
C LYS A 115 17.09 6.97 23.89
N VAL A 116 17.35 5.80 24.45
CA VAL A 116 17.40 4.53 23.71
C VAL A 116 16.01 4.12 23.24
N LEU A 117 14.97 4.25 24.08
CA LEU A 117 13.59 3.97 23.71
C LEU A 117 13.04 4.97 22.68
N ILE A 118 13.31 6.27 22.84
CA ILE A 118 12.98 7.29 21.82
C ILE A 118 13.71 6.98 20.50
N ASN A 119 14.94 6.48 20.55
CA ASN A 119 15.72 6.08 19.38
C ASN A 119 15.46 4.63 18.91
N GLN A 120 14.44 3.93 19.42
CA GLN A 120 14.11 2.54 19.01
C GLN A 120 12.67 2.33 18.53
N GLU A 121 11.77 3.32 18.64
CA GLU A 121 10.46 3.31 17.94
C GLU A 121 10.38 4.25 16.72
N GLN A 122 11.52 4.76 16.24
CA GLN A 122 11.66 5.25 14.87
C GLN A 122 12.83 4.57 14.14
N GLU A 123 12.53 3.46 13.46
CA GLU A 123 13.08 3.31 12.11
C GLU A 123 12.67 4.57 11.35
N ILE A 124 13.64 5.40 10.97
CA ILE A 124 13.35 6.60 10.18
C ILE A 124 12.87 6.13 8.80
N VAL A 125 11.56 6.04 8.63
CA VAL A 125 10.89 5.99 7.32
C VAL A 125 11.23 7.32 6.65
N GLY A 126 12.36 7.32 5.94
CA GLY A 126 12.94 8.53 5.37
C GLY A 126 11.93 9.19 4.45
N ASP A 127 11.71 10.49 4.66
CA ASP A 127 10.74 11.26 3.89
C ASP A 127 10.93 10.99 2.38
N CYS A 128 9.92 10.39 1.75
CA CYS A 128 9.99 9.96 0.37
C CYS A 128 10.16 11.13 -0.62
N LEU A 129 9.88 12.37 -0.18
CA LEU A 129 10.10 13.57 -0.99
C LEU A 129 11.41 14.29 -0.67
N SER A 130 12.18 13.87 0.35
CA SER A 130 13.41 14.56 0.79
C SER A 130 14.50 14.63 -0.29
N ASN A 131 14.57 13.63 -1.17
CA ASN A 131 15.43 13.62 -2.35
C ASN A 131 14.85 12.71 -3.43
N TYR A 132 15.40 12.78 -4.65
CA TYR A 132 14.88 12.05 -5.81
C TYR A 132 15.05 10.54 -5.71
N GLU A 133 16.16 10.07 -5.15
CA GLU A 133 16.46 8.63 -5.07
C GLU A 133 15.53 7.94 -4.05
N ASN A 134 15.19 8.62 -2.95
CA ASN A 134 14.11 8.17 -2.05
C ASN A 134 12.76 8.09 -2.80
N PHE A 135 12.42 9.12 -3.57
CA PHE A 135 11.13 9.20 -4.27
C PHE A 135 10.95 8.08 -5.31
N ILE A 136 12.00 7.75 -6.07
CA ILE A 136 11.95 6.64 -7.02
C ILE A 136 12.11 5.28 -6.33
N GLY A 137 12.79 5.22 -5.18
CA GLY A 137 12.96 4.01 -4.37
C GLY A 137 11.62 3.38 -3.94
N GLU A 138 10.61 4.21 -3.68
CA GLU A 138 9.24 3.82 -3.35
C GLU A 138 8.52 3.00 -4.43
N LEU A 139 9.04 2.97 -5.66
CA LEU A 139 8.54 2.11 -6.75
C LEU A 139 9.03 0.66 -6.65
N GLY A 140 9.97 0.34 -5.75
CA GLY A 140 10.45 -1.02 -5.54
C GLY A 140 11.07 -1.62 -6.82
N ASP A 141 10.61 -2.81 -7.21
CA ASP A 141 11.12 -3.53 -8.38
C ASP A 141 10.76 -2.87 -9.73
N TRP A 142 9.69 -2.06 -9.78
CA TRP A 142 9.28 -1.29 -10.96
C TRP A 142 10.32 -0.26 -11.43
N GLN A 143 11.28 0.11 -10.57
CA GLN A 143 12.42 0.94 -10.98
C GLN A 143 13.22 0.30 -12.13
N THR A 144 13.37 -1.02 -12.14
CA THR A 144 14.13 -1.76 -13.14
C THR A 144 13.51 -1.67 -14.54
N PRO A 145 12.22 -2.01 -14.76
CA PRO A 145 11.60 -1.85 -16.08
C PRO A 145 11.50 -0.38 -16.52
N LEU A 146 11.26 0.57 -15.59
CA LEU A 146 11.08 2.01 -15.87
C LEU A 146 12.38 2.82 -15.97
N GLN A 147 13.55 2.24 -15.69
CA GLN A 147 14.79 2.97 -15.37
C GLN A 147 15.17 4.08 -16.38
N SER A 148 15.00 3.84 -17.69
CA SER A 148 15.30 4.82 -18.73
C SER A 148 14.43 6.08 -18.64
N TYR A 149 13.16 5.94 -18.27
CA TYR A 149 12.25 7.07 -18.04
C TYR A 149 12.58 7.78 -16.71
N LEU A 150 12.86 7.02 -15.65
CA LEU A 150 13.23 7.56 -14.32
C LEU A 150 14.56 8.34 -14.35
N LYS A 151 15.45 8.08 -15.30
CA LYS A 151 16.67 8.88 -15.49
C LYS A 151 16.42 10.23 -16.18
N GLY A 152 15.33 10.34 -16.94
CA GLY A 152 14.99 11.49 -17.78
C GLY A 152 14.59 12.77 -17.02
N SER A 153 14.72 13.92 -17.69
CA SER A 153 14.40 15.23 -17.14
C SER A 153 12.91 15.39 -16.78
N GLY A 154 12.00 14.80 -17.55
CA GLY A 154 10.55 14.93 -17.32
C GLY A 154 10.08 14.37 -15.96
N PHE A 155 10.59 13.20 -15.53
CA PHE A 155 10.22 12.65 -14.22
C PHE A 155 10.88 13.41 -13.06
N LYS A 156 12.08 13.96 -13.27
CA LYS A 156 12.75 14.88 -12.31
C LYS A 156 11.98 16.20 -12.15
N GLN A 157 11.42 16.74 -13.23
CA GLN A 157 10.55 17.91 -13.21
C GLN A 157 9.23 17.61 -12.47
N LEU A 158 8.60 16.46 -12.73
CA LEU A 158 7.42 16.01 -12.00
C LEU A 158 7.69 15.87 -10.50
N TYR A 159 8.80 15.23 -10.11
CA TYR A 159 9.20 15.13 -8.70
C TYR A 159 9.34 16.52 -8.06
N LYS A 160 10.02 17.47 -8.71
CA LYS A 160 10.18 18.83 -8.17
C LYS A 160 8.87 19.61 -8.07
N PHE A 161 7.94 19.40 -9.01
CA PHE A 161 6.58 19.90 -8.88
C PHE A 161 5.88 19.29 -7.65
N VAL A 162 5.84 17.97 -7.52
CA VAL A 162 5.19 17.26 -6.40
C VAL A 162 5.80 17.67 -5.05
N GLU A 163 7.13 17.74 -4.94
CA GLU A 163 7.83 18.20 -3.74
C GLU A 163 7.42 19.64 -3.34
N SER A 164 7.18 20.53 -4.32
CA SER A 164 6.72 21.90 -4.04
C SER A 164 5.25 21.97 -3.60
N GLU A 165 4.39 21.10 -4.13
CA GLU A 165 2.97 21.04 -3.79
C GLU A 165 2.77 20.55 -2.35
N TYR A 166 3.41 19.44 -1.93
CA TYR A 166 3.33 18.94 -0.55
C TYR A 166 3.94 19.88 0.50
N LYS A 167 4.77 20.85 0.09
CA LYS A 167 5.31 21.90 0.97
C LYS A 167 4.40 23.12 1.12
N SER A 168 3.35 23.24 0.31
CA SER A 168 2.56 24.49 0.19
C SER A 168 1.04 24.30 0.16
N GLN A 169 0.52 23.08 -0.02
CA GLN A 169 -0.90 22.78 -0.17
C GLN A 169 -1.26 21.46 0.55
N THR A 170 -2.53 21.25 0.91
CA THR A 170 -3.02 19.92 1.31
C THR A 170 -3.10 19.04 0.06
N ILE A 171 -2.23 18.03 -0.04
CA ILE A 171 -2.18 17.09 -1.17
C ILE A 171 -2.59 15.68 -0.73
N TYR A 172 -3.39 15.02 -1.58
CA TYR A 172 -3.83 13.64 -1.40
C TYR A 172 -3.30 12.73 -2.52
N PRO A 173 -2.96 11.44 -2.21
CA PRO A 173 -2.92 10.83 -0.87
C PRO A 173 -1.75 11.37 -0.02
N PRO A 174 -1.58 10.96 1.25
CA PRO A 174 -0.32 11.16 1.97
C PRO A 174 0.88 10.66 1.16
N LYS A 175 2.03 11.32 1.30
CA LYS A 175 3.18 11.17 0.38
C LYS A 175 3.73 9.73 0.34
N GLU A 176 3.67 9.04 1.47
CA GLU A 176 4.08 7.64 1.66
C GLU A 176 3.19 6.66 0.87
N LEU A 177 2.02 7.11 0.40
CA LEU A 177 1.05 6.33 -0.37
C LEU A 177 0.96 6.73 -1.85
N ILE A 178 1.76 7.70 -2.35
CA ILE A 178 1.76 8.09 -3.78
C ILE A 178 1.93 6.87 -4.70
N PHE A 179 2.79 5.94 -4.30
CA PHE A 179 3.11 4.73 -5.05
C PHE A 179 2.52 3.45 -4.44
N ASN A 180 1.47 3.53 -3.61
CA ASN A 180 0.95 2.36 -2.88
C ASN A 180 0.51 1.19 -3.80
N ALA A 181 0.01 1.47 -5.00
CA ALA A 181 -0.27 0.46 -6.02
C ALA A 181 0.96 -0.39 -6.40
N PHE A 182 2.14 0.23 -6.48
CA PHE A 182 3.41 -0.45 -6.80
C PHE A 182 3.99 -1.18 -5.58
N LYS A 183 3.76 -0.65 -4.35
CA LYS A 183 4.14 -1.32 -3.09
C LYS A 183 3.38 -2.62 -2.82
N HIS A 184 2.23 -2.84 -3.45
CA HIS A 184 1.41 -4.05 -3.27
C HIS A 184 1.44 -5.03 -4.46
N VAL A 185 1.88 -4.59 -5.65
CA VAL A 185 1.95 -5.40 -6.87
C VAL A 185 3.39 -5.38 -7.35
N SER A 186 4.12 -6.50 -7.27
CA SER A 186 5.43 -6.59 -7.94
C SER A 186 5.24 -6.49 -9.46
N PHE A 187 6.26 -6.05 -10.19
CA PHE A 187 6.22 -6.11 -11.65
C PHE A 187 6.05 -7.56 -12.14
N GLU A 188 6.59 -8.54 -11.40
CA GLU A 188 6.53 -9.93 -11.82
C GLU A 188 5.13 -10.55 -11.64
N ASP A 189 4.50 -10.38 -10.48
CA ASP A 189 3.19 -10.95 -10.12
C ASP A 189 1.99 -10.28 -10.83
N LEU A 190 2.24 -9.30 -11.71
CA LEU A 190 1.21 -8.53 -12.42
C LEU A 190 0.32 -9.42 -13.32
N LYS A 191 -0.99 -9.35 -13.08
CA LYS A 191 -2.04 -10.06 -13.85
C LYS A 191 -3.07 -9.12 -14.49
N VAL A 192 -3.47 -8.07 -13.78
CA VAL A 192 -4.54 -7.15 -14.19
C VAL A 192 -4.11 -5.69 -13.95
N VAL A 193 -4.51 -4.79 -14.84
CA VAL A 193 -4.38 -3.34 -14.70
C VAL A 193 -5.77 -2.72 -14.76
N ILE A 194 -6.13 -1.92 -13.76
CA ILE A 194 -7.37 -1.13 -13.74
C ILE A 194 -6.97 0.34 -13.71
N VAL A 195 -7.53 1.15 -14.63
CA VAL A 195 -7.14 2.57 -14.81
C VAL A 195 -8.25 3.51 -14.34
N GLY A 196 -8.00 4.24 -13.26
CA GLY A 196 -8.78 5.39 -12.80
C GLY A 196 -8.22 6.74 -13.30
N GLN A 197 -8.84 7.84 -12.88
CA GLN A 197 -8.50 9.20 -13.33
C GLN A 197 -7.47 9.86 -12.39
N ASP A 198 -7.93 10.38 -11.27
CA ASP A 198 -7.18 11.08 -10.22
C ASP A 198 -7.58 10.52 -8.84
N PRO A 199 -6.81 10.77 -7.76
CA PRO A 199 -7.17 10.33 -6.42
C PRO A 199 -8.45 11.01 -5.92
N TYR A 200 -9.05 10.45 -4.87
CA TYR A 200 -10.12 11.13 -4.15
C TYR A 200 -9.62 12.43 -3.50
N ILE A 201 -10.49 13.43 -3.44
CA ILE A 201 -10.13 14.83 -3.17
C ILE A 201 -10.38 15.28 -1.73
N ASN A 202 -10.98 14.43 -0.89
CA ASN A 202 -11.31 14.76 0.50
C ASN A 202 -10.39 14.03 1.49
N LEU A 203 -10.24 14.63 2.68
CA LEU A 203 -9.45 14.09 3.79
C LEU A 203 -9.80 12.63 4.10
N GLY A 204 -8.77 11.78 4.10
CA GLY A 204 -8.89 10.37 4.44
C GLY A 204 -9.53 9.47 3.36
N GLU A 205 -9.88 9.98 2.18
CA GLU A 205 -10.41 9.11 1.10
C GLU A 205 -9.30 8.45 0.26
N ALA A 206 -8.25 9.20 -0.12
CA ALA A 206 -7.21 8.68 -1.00
C ALA A 206 -6.19 7.81 -0.25
N MET A 207 -5.92 6.60 -0.78
CA MET A 207 -4.98 5.62 -0.23
C MET A 207 -3.99 5.04 -1.27
N GLY A 208 -3.74 5.75 -2.37
CA GLY A 208 -2.75 5.35 -3.38
C GLY A 208 -3.15 4.20 -4.31
N LEU A 209 -4.44 3.84 -4.31
CA LEU A 209 -5.04 2.78 -5.13
C LEU A 209 -6.29 3.37 -5.83
N CYS A 210 -6.46 3.18 -7.13
CA CYS A 210 -7.64 3.68 -7.83
C CYS A 210 -8.94 3.02 -7.33
N PHE A 211 -10.03 3.79 -7.26
CA PHE A 211 -11.34 3.45 -6.71
C PHE A 211 -11.40 3.01 -5.23
N SER A 212 -10.28 2.65 -4.60
CA SER A 212 -10.21 2.23 -3.20
C SER A 212 -10.32 3.40 -2.22
N ILE A 213 -10.95 3.16 -1.07
CA ILE A 213 -10.96 4.05 0.11
C ILE A 213 -10.70 3.23 1.40
N PRO A 214 -10.27 3.84 2.50
CA PRO A 214 -10.03 3.12 3.75
C PRO A 214 -11.30 2.53 4.38
N LYS A 215 -11.14 1.48 5.20
CA LYS A 215 -12.25 0.96 6.03
C LYS A 215 -12.72 2.03 7.03
N GLY A 216 -14.03 2.17 7.18
CA GLY A 216 -14.67 3.23 7.99
C GLY A 216 -14.98 4.52 7.22
N VAL A 217 -14.42 4.73 6.02
CA VAL A 217 -14.75 5.86 5.15
C VAL A 217 -15.97 5.53 4.29
N LYS A 218 -16.76 6.55 3.91
CA LYS A 218 -18.02 6.38 3.17
C LYS A 218 -17.78 5.95 1.73
N VAL A 219 -18.14 4.71 1.39
CA VAL A 219 -17.99 4.13 0.04
C VAL A 219 -18.47 5.11 -1.06
N PRO A 220 -17.62 5.50 -2.03
CA PRO A 220 -18.00 6.42 -3.10
C PRO A 220 -19.02 5.82 -4.09
N PRO A 221 -19.76 6.65 -4.85
CA PRO A 221 -20.75 6.16 -5.83
C PRO A 221 -20.18 5.21 -6.88
N SER A 222 -18.99 5.51 -7.40
CA SER A 222 -18.29 4.65 -8.36
C SER A 222 -18.00 3.25 -7.79
N LEU A 223 -17.55 3.19 -6.53
CA LEU A 223 -17.23 1.91 -5.89
C LEU A 223 -18.49 1.09 -5.55
N ARG A 224 -19.61 1.74 -5.21
CA ARG A 224 -20.91 1.05 -5.14
C ARG A 224 -21.32 0.43 -6.48
N ASN A 225 -21.06 1.10 -7.60
CA ASN A 225 -21.35 0.54 -8.92
C ASN A 225 -20.39 -0.61 -9.30
N ILE A 226 -19.13 -0.58 -8.85
CA ILE A 226 -18.20 -1.71 -8.95
C ILE A 226 -18.71 -2.93 -8.16
N TYR A 227 -19.15 -2.76 -6.91
CA TYR A 227 -19.73 -3.88 -6.14
C TYR A 227 -21.03 -4.42 -6.73
N LYS A 228 -21.88 -3.58 -7.35
CA LYS A 228 -23.05 -4.04 -8.11
C LYS A 228 -22.66 -4.84 -9.36
N ALA A 229 -21.60 -4.44 -10.07
CA ALA A 229 -21.11 -5.20 -11.22
C ALA A 229 -20.57 -6.58 -10.82
N LEU A 230 -19.88 -6.65 -9.68
CA LEU A 230 -19.40 -7.91 -9.10
C LEU A 230 -20.53 -8.85 -8.63
N ASP A 231 -21.58 -8.29 -8.03
CA ASP A 231 -22.77 -9.03 -7.57
C ASP A 231 -23.64 -9.54 -8.74
N ASN A 232 -23.80 -8.73 -9.79
CA ASN A 232 -24.50 -9.11 -11.02
C ASN A 232 -23.71 -10.11 -11.88
N ASP A 233 -22.36 -10.12 -11.79
CA ASP A 233 -21.51 -11.11 -12.46
C ASP A 233 -21.54 -12.46 -11.70
N LYS A 234 -22.58 -13.24 -11.99
CA LYS A 234 -22.87 -14.53 -11.34
C LYS A 234 -21.71 -15.54 -11.36
N GLN A 235 -20.76 -15.41 -12.29
CA GLN A 235 -19.59 -16.30 -12.35
C GLN A 235 -18.53 -15.96 -11.29
N VAL A 236 -18.55 -14.74 -10.73
CA VAL A 236 -17.61 -14.29 -9.70
C VAL A 236 -18.01 -14.76 -8.29
N GLN A 237 -19.29 -15.06 -8.07
CA GLN A 237 -19.85 -15.47 -6.77
C GLN A 237 -19.57 -14.45 -5.63
N PHE A 238 -19.52 -13.17 -5.98
CA PHE A 238 -19.26 -12.08 -5.04
C PHE A 238 -20.30 -12.03 -3.91
N LYS A 239 -19.89 -11.55 -2.74
CA LYS A 239 -20.77 -11.24 -1.63
C LYS A 239 -20.49 -9.82 -1.14
N PHE A 240 -21.52 -8.99 -1.04
CA PHE A 240 -21.37 -7.65 -0.47
C PHE A 240 -20.71 -7.71 0.91
N PRO A 241 -19.64 -6.93 1.17
CA PRO A 241 -19.00 -6.90 2.49
C PRO A 241 -19.97 -6.37 3.54
N ASN A 242 -19.97 -7.00 4.71
CA ASN A 242 -20.81 -6.64 5.85
C ASN A 242 -19.95 -6.51 7.13
N PRO A 243 -19.78 -5.31 7.71
CA PRO A 243 -20.28 -4.02 7.23
C PRO A 243 -19.60 -3.59 5.91
N ILE A 244 -20.29 -2.78 5.11
CA ILE A 244 -19.77 -2.32 3.82
C ILE A 244 -18.56 -1.39 4.03
N HIS A 245 -17.45 -1.69 3.35
CA HIS A 245 -16.25 -0.86 3.30
C HIS A 245 -15.76 -0.76 1.86
N GLY A 246 -14.85 0.17 1.58
CA GLY A 246 -14.30 0.39 0.23
C GLY A 246 -12.82 0.06 0.04
N ASP A 247 -12.22 -0.66 0.98
CA ASP A 247 -10.79 -1.03 0.93
C ASP A 247 -10.57 -2.21 -0.03
N LEU A 248 -9.85 -1.94 -1.12
CA LEU A 248 -9.54 -2.89 -2.18
C LEU A 248 -8.13 -3.50 -2.06
N THR A 249 -7.42 -3.28 -0.95
CA THR A 249 -6.01 -3.72 -0.74
C THR A 249 -5.81 -5.25 -0.89
N ASN A 250 -6.87 -6.04 -0.92
CA ASN A 250 -6.81 -7.47 -1.21
C ASN A 250 -6.68 -7.82 -2.71
N TRP A 251 -7.04 -6.94 -3.65
CA TRP A 251 -6.84 -7.18 -5.08
C TRP A 251 -5.38 -6.96 -5.54
N PRO A 252 -4.68 -5.88 -5.15
CA PRO A 252 -3.25 -5.71 -5.43
C PRO A 252 -2.38 -6.90 -5.03
N LYS A 253 -2.58 -7.45 -3.82
CA LYS A 253 -1.88 -8.66 -3.33
C LYS A 253 -2.00 -9.90 -4.24
N GLN A 254 -2.93 -9.90 -5.19
CA GLN A 254 -3.19 -11.00 -6.13
C GLN A 254 -2.69 -10.72 -7.56
N GLY A 255 -2.10 -9.53 -7.81
CA GLY A 255 -1.61 -9.10 -9.12
C GLY A 255 -2.45 -8.01 -9.81
N VAL A 256 -3.30 -7.27 -9.10
CA VAL A 256 -4.18 -6.22 -9.68
C VAL A 256 -3.63 -4.81 -9.44
N LEU A 257 -3.02 -4.21 -10.45
CA LEU A 257 -2.52 -2.83 -10.38
C LEU A 257 -3.69 -1.83 -10.48
N LEU A 258 -4.06 -1.26 -9.33
CA LEU A 258 -5.07 -0.21 -9.19
C LEU A 258 -4.46 1.17 -9.46
N LEU A 259 -4.18 1.47 -10.74
CA LEU A 259 -3.48 2.67 -11.20
C LEU A 259 -4.47 3.83 -11.46
N ASN A 260 -4.14 5.06 -11.04
CA ASN A 260 -4.78 6.28 -11.56
C ASN A 260 -3.90 6.90 -12.65
N ALA A 261 -4.49 7.60 -13.63
CA ALA A 261 -3.74 8.38 -14.61
C ALA A 261 -2.90 9.52 -13.99
N ILE A 262 -3.39 10.09 -12.88
CA ILE A 262 -2.76 11.12 -12.06
C ILE A 262 -2.64 10.57 -10.63
N LEU A 263 -1.45 10.61 -10.01
CA LEU A 263 -1.24 9.98 -8.69
C LEU A 263 -1.38 10.92 -7.48
N THR A 264 -1.44 12.23 -7.68
CA THR A 264 -1.64 13.22 -6.61
C THR A 264 -2.62 14.32 -7.00
N VAL A 265 -3.33 14.90 -6.03
CA VAL A 265 -4.33 15.95 -6.22
C VAL A 265 -4.40 16.88 -5.01
N ARG A 266 -4.83 18.13 -5.20
CA ARG A 266 -5.11 19.07 -4.10
C ARG A 266 -6.45 18.74 -3.45
N GLU A 267 -6.54 19.00 -2.15
CA GLU A 267 -7.80 18.98 -1.41
C GLU A 267 -8.89 19.80 -2.12
N GLY A 268 -10.06 19.19 -2.31
CA GLY A 268 -11.23 19.81 -2.96
C GLY A 268 -11.13 20.07 -4.47
N VAL A 269 -9.96 19.92 -5.11
CA VAL A 269 -9.74 20.34 -6.51
C VAL A 269 -9.31 19.17 -7.40
N SER A 270 -10.30 18.41 -7.89
CA SER A 270 -10.09 17.32 -8.86
C SER A 270 -9.32 17.81 -10.10
N ASN A 271 -8.46 16.95 -10.63
CA ASN A 271 -7.57 17.22 -11.76
C ASN A 271 -6.56 18.37 -11.55
N SER A 272 -6.31 18.88 -10.32
CA SER A 272 -5.23 19.87 -10.09
C SER A 272 -3.86 19.38 -10.57
N HIS A 273 -3.60 18.09 -10.41
CA HIS A 273 -2.45 17.30 -10.90
C HIS A 273 -2.30 17.20 -12.43
N GLN A 274 -3.28 17.64 -13.23
CA GLN A 274 -3.33 17.38 -14.67
C GLN A 274 -2.25 18.15 -15.46
N LYS A 275 -1.66 17.50 -16.46
CA LYS A 275 -0.58 17.99 -17.34
C LYS A 275 0.70 18.39 -16.59
N LYS A 276 0.93 17.83 -15.40
CA LYS A 276 2.16 18.09 -14.60
C LYS A 276 3.25 17.03 -14.74
N GLY A 277 2.97 15.94 -15.47
CA GLY A 277 3.93 14.86 -15.74
C GLY A 277 3.42 13.46 -15.34
N TRP A 278 2.38 13.38 -14.51
CA TRP A 278 1.84 12.10 -14.04
C TRP A 278 1.26 11.26 -15.18
N GLU A 279 0.61 11.89 -16.16
CA GLU A 279 0.08 11.18 -17.31
C GLU A 279 1.21 10.50 -18.08
N GLN A 280 2.33 11.19 -18.31
CA GLN A 280 3.51 10.64 -18.99
C GLN A 280 4.17 9.53 -18.17
N PHE A 281 4.22 9.62 -16.84
CA PHE A 281 4.70 8.52 -16.00
C PHE A 281 3.80 7.29 -16.14
N THR A 282 2.48 7.46 -16.07
CA THR A 282 1.55 6.32 -16.16
C THR A 282 1.39 5.76 -17.57
N ASP A 283 1.61 6.57 -18.61
CA ASP A 283 1.81 6.09 -19.99
C ASP A 283 3.06 5.21 -20.08
N ASN A 284 4.17 5.60 -19.43
CA ASN A 284 5.39 4.80 -19.41
C ASN A 284 5.17 3.47 -18.66
N VAL A 285 4.49 3.48 -17.51
CA VAL A 285 4.07 2.26 -16.78
C VAL A 285 3.31 1.30 -17.70
N ILE A 286 2.27 1.78 -18.41
CA ILE A 286 1.48 0.97 -19.33
C ILE A 286 2.33 0.48 -20.52
N ASN A 287 3.22 1.31 -21.05
CA ASN A 287 4.10 0.95 -22.16
C ASN A 287 5.14 -0.13 -21.78
N VAL A 288 5.76 -0.11 -20.59
CA VAL A 288 6.66 -1.22 -20.20
C VAL A 288 5.92 -2.51 -19.85
N ILE A 289 4.67 -2.45 -19.37
CA ILE A 289 3.83 -3.65 -19.25
C ILE A 289 3.56 -4.22 -20.65
N ASN A 290 3.12 -3.39 -21.59
CA ASN A 290 2.85 -3.76 -22.99
C ASN A 290 4.07 -4.33 -23.73
N GLN A 291 5.27 -3.80 -23.44
CA GLN A 291 6.53 -4.30 -24.00
C GLN A 291 6.98 -5.61 -23.34
N LYS A 292 7.11 -5.62 -22.00
CA LYS A 292 7.86 -6.64 -21.26
C LYS A 292 7.02 -7.76 -20.64
N LYS A 293 5.68 -7.68 -20.69
CA LYS A 293 4.76 -8.73 -20.19
C LYS A 293 3.84 -9.26 -21.28
N GLU A 294 3.21 -10.40 -20.99
CA GLU A 294 2.16 -11.03 -21.80
C GLU A 294 1.09 -11.67 -20.89
N GLY A 295 -0.12 -11.88 -21.44
CA GLY A 295 -1.24 -12.46 -20.70
C GLY A 295 -1.67 -11.59 -19.52
N VAL A 296 -1.62 -10.26 -19.68
CA VAL A 296 -2.13 -9.27 -18.70
C VAL A 296 -3.50 -8.79 -19.18
N VAL A 297 -4.43 -8.58 -18.27
CA VAL A 297 -5.77 -8.03 -18.55
C VAL A 297 -5.77 -6.52 -18.26
N PHE A 298 -6.25 -5.71 -19.20
CA PHE A 298 -6.46 -4.27 -19.01
C PHE A 298 -7.96 -3.97 -18.93
N MET A 299 -8.43 -3.49 -17.77
CA MET A 299 -9.81 -3.02 -17.56
C MET A 299 -9.88 -1.50 -17.76
N LEU A 300 -10.50 -1.09 -18.85
CA LEU A 300 -10.48 0.29 -19.37
C LEU A 300 -11.88 0.92 -19.30
N TRP A 301 -12.18 1.49 -18.14
CA TRP A 301 -13.50 2.03 -17.82
C TRP A 301 -13.60 3.52 -18.16
N GLY A 302 -14.33 3.84 -19.22
CA GLY A 302 -14.47 5.20 -19.77
C GLY A 302 -13.38 5.61 -20.76
N SER A 303 -13.65 6.66 -21.54
CA SER A 303 -12.81 7.11 -22.65
C SER A 303 -11.38 7.46 -22.25
N LYS A 304 -11.16 8.13 -21.11
CA LYS A 304 -9.82 8.49 -20.62
C LYS A 304 -8.92 7.27 -20.40
N ALA A 305 -9.47 6.19 -19.82
CA ALA A 305 -8.73 4.94 -19.62
C ALA A 305 -8.45 4.24 -20.97
N GLN A 306 -9.43 4.23 -21.86
CA GLN A 306 -9.32 3.60 -23.18
C GLN A 306 -8.30 4.30 -24.10
N GLU A 307 -8.22 5.63 -24.04
CA GLU A 307 -7.25 6.44 -24.76
C GLU A 307 -5.82 6.25 -24.21
N LYS A 308 -5.65 6.27 -22.88
CA LYS A 308 -4.37 6.04 -22.20
C LYS A 308 -3.74 4.67 -22.52
N ALA A 309 -4.56 3.66 -22.77
CA ALA A 309 -4.10 2.30 -23.12
C ALA A 309 -4.27 1.94 -24.61
N LYS A 310 -4.45 2.93 -25.51
CA LYS A 310 -4.68 2.67 -26.95
C LYS A 310 -3.52 1.96 -27.67
N SER A 311 -2.30 2.05 -27.12
CA SER A 311 -1.08 1.39 -27.64
C SER A 311 -0.92 -0.06 -27.20
N VAL A 312 -1.77 -0.55 -26.27
CA VAL A 312 -1.66 -1.92 -25.74
C VAL A 312 -2.00 -2.93 -26.84
N SER A 313 -1.15 -3.93 -27.03
CA SER A 313 -1.36 -4.94 -28.06
C SER A 313 -2.39 -5.98 -27.64
N ALA A 314 -3.52 -6.02 -28.35
CA ALA A 314 -4.56 -7.05 -28.21
C ALA A 314 -4.09 -8.47 -28.60
N SER A 315 -2.92 -8.64 -29.26
CA SER A 315 -2.34 -9.99 -29.46
C SER A 315 -1.59 -10.51 -28.23
N LYS A 316 -1.06 -9.62 -27.39
CA LYS A 316 -0.29 -9.96 -26.17
C LYS A 316 -1.14 -9.93 -24.89
N HIS A 317 -2.23 -9.17 -24.90
CA HIS A 317 -3.02 -8.79 -23.72
C HIS A 317 -4.52 -8.87 -23.99
N LEU A 318 -5.31 -9.14 -22.96
CA LEU A 318 -6.76 -8.94 -23.03
C LEU A 318 -7.08 -7.47 -22.74
N ILE A 319 -7.87 -6.83 -23.59
CA ILE A 319 -8.27 -5.43 -23.46
C ILE A 319 -9.79 -5.36 -23.29
N LEU A 320 -10.25 -5.18 -22.05
CA LEU A 320 -11.65 -5.08 -21.69
C LEU A 320 -12.05 -3.61 -21.60
N LYS A 321 -13.02 -3.18 -22.42
CA LYS A 321 -13.52 -1.80 -22.48
C LYS A 321 -14.95 -1.73 -21.94
N TYR A 322 -15.29 -0.68 -21.20
CA TYR A 322 -16.66 -0.40 -20.72
C TYR A 322 -16.87 1.10 -20.46
N ALA A 323 -18.08 1.49 -20.09
CA ALA A 323 -18.35 2.78 -19.46
C ALA A 323 -17.53 2.98 -18.16
N HIS A 324 -17.49 4.21 -17.64
CA HIS A 324 -16.85 4.50 -16.35
C HIS A 324 -17.84 4.22 -15.19
N PRO A 325 -17.39 3.74 -14.00
CA PRO A 325 -18.28 3.42 -12.88
C PRO A 325 -19.00 4.60 -12.23
N SER A 326 -18.61 5.85 -12.48
CA SER A 326 -19.34 7.02 -11.95
C SER A 326 -20.77 7.08 -12.51
N PRO A 327 -21.80 7.37 -11.69
CA PRO A 327 -23.17 7.60 -12.17
C PRO A 327 -23.30 8.65 -13.28
N LEU A 328 -22.37 9.60 -13.36
CA LEU A 328 -22.31 10.63 -14.40
C LEU A 328 -21.99 10.07 -15.81
N ALA A 329 -21.52 8.83 -15.91
CA ALA A 329 -21.30 8.11 -17.17
C ALA A 329 -22.51 7.23 -17.58
N GLY A 330 -23.66 7.40 -16.92
CA GLY A 330 -24.88 6.64 -17.17
C GLY A 330 -25.01 5.36 -16.33
N ALA A 331 -26.19 4.74 -16.41
CA ALA A 331 -26.57 3.61 -15.56
C ALA A 331 -25.99 2.24 -15.96
N GLY A 332 -25.08 2.18 -16.95
CA GLY A 332 -24.62 0.91 -17.53
C GLY A 332 -23.66 0.10 -16.68
N PHE A 333 -22.80 0.74 -15.86
CA PHE A 333 -21.68 0.05 -15.20
C PHE A 333 -22.06 -1.17 -14.33
N PRO A 334 -23.18 -1.19 -13.58
CA PRO A 334 -23.63 -2.38 -12.86
C PRO A 334 -23.79 -3.67 -13.69
N ASN A 335 -23.76 -3.61 -15.03
CA ASN A 335 -23.82 -4.77 -15.91
C ASN A 335 -22.46 -5.06 -16.61
N CYS A 336 -21.35 -4.64 -16.01
CA CYS A 336 -19.98 -4.81 -16.54
C CYS A 336 -19.43 -6.22 -16.25
N PRO A 337 -19.25 -7.10 -17.27
CA PRO A 337 -18.85 -8.51 -17.08
C PRO A 337 -17.33 -8.71 -16.97
N HIS A 338 -16.56 -7.65 -16.70
CA HIS A 338 -15.10 -7.69 -16.82
C HIS A 338 -14.43 -8.63 -15.81
N PHE A 339 -15.06 -8.87 -14.66
CA PHE A 339 -14.46 -9.60 -13.55
C PHE A 339 -14.38 -11.11 -13.81
N SER A 340 -15.44 -11.70 -14.38
CA SER A 340 -15.41 -13.06 -14.91
C SER A 340 -14.53 -13.19 -16.15
N GLN A 341 -14.69 -12.31 -17.14
CA GLN A 341 -13.89 -12.31 -18.38
C GLN A 341 -12.37 -12.24 -18.11
N ALA A 342 -11.95 -11.48 -17.09
CA ALA A 342 -10.56 -11.45 -16.64
C ALA A 342 -10.11 -12.80 -16.05
N ASN A 343 -10.94 -13.44 -15.23
CA ASN A 343 -10.63 -14.73 -14.59
C ASN A 343 -10.63 -15.90 -15.60
N GLU A 344 -11.57 -15.91 -16.54
CA GLU A 344 -11.59 -16.84 -17.69
C GLU A 344 -10.27 -16.75 -18.48
N TYR A 345 -9.87 -15.53 -18.86
CA TYR A 345 -8.64 -15.30 -19.61
C TYR A 345 -7.37 -15.67 -18.81
N LEU A 346 -7.28 -15.28 -17.53
CA LEU A 346 -6.16 -15.67 -16.68
C LEU A 346 -6.05 -17.20 -16.60
N THR A 347 -7.18 -17.89 -16.41
CA THR A 347 -7.25 -19.37 -16.41
C THR A 347 -6.78 -19.95 -17.75
N SER A 348 -7.22 -19.38 -18.89
CA SER A 348 -6.76 -19.77 -20.24
C SER A 348 -5.25 -19.60 -20.47
N LYS A 349 -4.59 -18.76 -19.65
CA LYS A 349 -3.15 -18.49 -19.69
C LYS A 349 -2.39 -19.21 -18.57
N GLY A 350 -3.03 -20.17 -17.88
CA GLY A 350 -2.46 -20.92 -16.76
C GLY A 350 -2.19 -20.08 -15.50
N LYS A 351 -2.72 -18.85 -15.44
CA LYS A 351 -2.56 -17.95 -14.30
C LYS A 351 -3.71 -18.12 -13.32
N GLN A 352 -3.40 -18.16 -12.03
CA GLN A 352 -4.41 -18.22 -10.97
C GLN A 352 -5.35 -16.99 -11.06
N PRO A 353 -6.69 -17.19 -11.13
CA PRO A 353 -7.66 -16.10 -11.21
C PRO A 353 -7.62 -15.20 -9.97
N ILE A 354 -8.26 -14.04 -10.06
CA ILE A 354 -8.40 -13.11 -8.94
C ILE A 354 -9.63 -13.49 -8.12
N ASN A 355 -9.47 -13.68 -6.82
CA ASN A 355 -10.59 -13.61 -5.88
C ASN A 355 -10.99 -12.14 -5.72
N TRP A 356 -12.09 -11.75 -6.36
CA TRP A 356 -12.61 -10.38 -6.33
C TRP A 356 -13.36 -10.02 -5.04
N GLN A 357 -13.52 -10.95 -4.09
CA GLN A 357 -14.05 -10.64 -2.77
C GLN A 357 -13.18 -9.59 -2.05
N VAL A 358 -13.85 -8.69 -1.32
CA VAL A 358 -13.23 -7.63 -0.50
C VAL A 358 -13.45 -7.88 0.99
#